data_AF-A0A9X2RQB1-F1
#
_entry.id   AF-A0A9X2RQB1-F1
#
_cell.length_a   1.000
_cell.length_b   1.000
_cell.length_c   1.000
_cell.angle_alpha   90.00
_cell.angle_beta   90.00
_cell.angle_gamma   90.00
#
_symmetry.space_group_name_H-M   'P 1'
#
loop_
_entity.id
_entity.type
_entity.pdbx_description
1 polymer ?
#
loop_
_entity_poly.entity_id
_entity_poly.type
_entity_poly.pdbx_seq_one_letter_code
_entity_poly.pdbx_strand_id
1 'polypeptide(L)'
;MAKIAGVTITSDDRVRDVIHNFNADGFDSLYLKYKGGRPKTFTLPERREIKKIAKSKPIEHGLPFSTLSLAKLADFLVAEGVVDDISHEGLRVLLRQEGISFQRIRPCPMW
;
A
#
# COMPACT_ATOMS: atom_id res chain seq x y z
N MET A 1 0.94 13.39 -42.96
CA MET A 1 0.89 13.17 -41.50
C MET A 1 0.62 14.44 -40.69
N ALA A 2 0.93 15.64 -41.20
CA ALA A 2 0.82 16.91 -40.47
C ALA A 2 -0.59 17.43 -40.09
N LYS A 3 -1.70 16.79 -40.50
CA LYS A 3 -3.08 17.28 -40.23
C LYS A 3 -3.74 16.69 -38.98
N ILE A 4 -3.30 15.51 -38.50
CA ILE A 4 -3.94 14.83 -37.35
C ILE A 4 -3.34 15.31 -36.01
N ALA A 5 -2.04 15.62 -35.99
CA ALA A 5 -1.36 16.16 -34.81
C ALA A 5 -1.87 17.55 -34.39
N GLY A 6 -2.43 18.35 -35.32
CA GLY A 6 -2.95 19.68 -35.03
C GLY A 6 -4.26 19.72 -34.20
N VAL A 7 -4.94 18.57 -34.05
CA VAL A 7 -6.25 18.47 -33.38
C VAL A 7 -6.16 17.73 -32.04
N THR A 8 -5.02 17.12 -31.73
CA THR A 8 -4.86 16.27 -30.55
C THR A 8 -3.79 16.86 -29.63
N ILE A 9 -4.09 17.07 -28.35
CA ILE A 9 -3.12 17.56 -27.34
C ILE A 9 -2.14 16.42 -27.00
N THR A 10 -1.25 16.07 -27.92
CA THR A 10 -0.25 15.00 -27.74
C THR A 10 0.96 15.23 -28.66
N SER A 11 2.10 14.60 -28.34
CA SER A 11 3.32 14.73 -29.16
C SER A 11 3.21 13.96 -30.48
N ASP A 12 3.93 14.41 -31.52
CA ASP A 12 3.94 13.74 -32.83
C ASP A 12 4.41 12.28 -32.75
N ASP A 13 5.40 11.99 -31.90
CA ASP A 13 5.88 10.62 -31.66
C ASP A 13 4.77 9.74 -31.07
N ARG A 14 3.96 10.28 -30.16
CA ARG A 14 2.84 9.54 -29.58
C ARG A 14 1.74 9.27 -30.59
N VAL A 15 1.49 10.18 -31.54
CA VAL A 15 0.58 9.94 -32.68
C VAL A 15 1.13 8.82 -33.57
N ARG A 16 2.45 8.82 -33.84
CA ARG A 16 3.11 7.79 -34.64
C ARG A 16 2.98 6.41 -34.02
N ASP A 17 3.21 6.29 -32.71
CA ASP A 17 3.05 5.04 -31.96
C ASP A 17 1.62 4.52 -32.00
N VAL A 18 0.63 5.41 -31.81
CA VAL A 18 -0.79 5.02 -31.84
C VAL A 18 -1.19 4.51 -33.23
N ILE A 19 -0.75 5.18 -34.30
CA ILE A 19 -1.04 4.75 -35.67
C ILE A 19 -0.38 3.39 -35.97
N HIS A 20 0.89 3.20 -35.55
CA HIS A 20 1.57 1.92 -35.77
C HIS A 20 0.91 0.79 -34.99
N ASN A 21 0.59 1.01 -33.72
CA ASN A 21 -0.10 0.00 -32.90
C ASN A 21 -1.50 -0.30 -33.44
N PHE A 22 -2.23 0.70 -33.93
CA PHE A 22 -3.54 0.50 -34.54
C PHE A 22 -3.47 -0.28 -35.86
N ASN A 23 -2.48 0.01 -36.71
CA ASN A 23 -2.30 -0.73 -37.96
C ASN A 23 -1.87 -2.18 -37.73
N ALA A 24 -1.18 -2.47 -36.63
CA ALA A 24 -0.74 -3.81 -36.26
C ALA A 24 -1.83 -4.63 -35.54
N ASP A 25 -2.46 -4.05 -34.52
CA ASP A 25 -3.34 -4.76 -33.58
C ASP A 25 -4.82 -4.32 -33.68
N GLY A 26 -5.15 -3.38 -34.58
CA GLY A 26 -6.52 -2.87 -34.73
C GLY A 26 -7.04 -2.18 -33.47
N PHE A 27 -8.34 -2.35 -33.18
CA PHE A 27 -8.99 -1.76 -32.00
C PHE A 27 -8.41 -2.27 -30.67
N ASP A 28 -7.78 -3.45 -30.64
CA ASP A 28 -7.15 -3.99 -29.42
C ASP A 28 -5.99 -3.11 -28.92
N SER A 29 -5.36 -2.33 -29.81
CA SER A 29 -4.34 -1.34 -29.45
C SER A 29 -4.85 -0.14 -28.66
N LEU A 30 -6.16 0.17 -28.80
CA LEU A 30 -6.78 1.33 -28.16
C LEU A 30 -7.16 1.04 -26.70
N TYR A 31 -7.28 -0.24 -26.34
CA TYR A 31 -7.46 -0.63 -24.95
C TYR A 31 -6.12 -0.57 -24.22
N LEU A 32 -6.06 0.31 -23.23
CA LEU A 32 -4.95 0.36 -22.28
C LEU A 32 -4.78 -1.04 -21.65
N LYS A 33 -3.67 -1.71 -21.97
CA LYS A 33 -3.22 -2.91 -21.26
C LYS A 33 -2.72 -2.50 -19.87
N TYR A 34 -3.64 -2.10 -19.00
CA TYR A 34 -3.33 -1.74 -17.63
C TYR A 34 -2.88 -3.00 -16.89
N LYS A 35 -1.57 -3.16 -16.70
CA LYS A 35 -0.99 -4.33 -16.03
C LYS A 35 -1.15 -4.34 -14.50
N GLY A 36 -2.08 -3.55 -13.96
CA GLY A 36 -2.19 -3.36 -12.52
C GLY A 36 -1.01 -2.55 -11.96
N GLY A 37 -1.20 -2.04 -10.74
CA GLY A 37 -0.09 -1.46 -9.97
C GLY A 37 0.75 -2.56 -9.31
N ARG A 38 1.77 -2.14 -8.55
CA ARG A 38 2.56 -3.02 -7.68
C ARG A 38 1.61 -3.89 -6.83
N PRO A 39 1.80 -5.22 -6.76
CA PRO A 39 0.99 -6.08 -5.91
C PRO A 39 1.02 -5.55 -4.47
N LYS A 40 -0.14 -5.61 -3.80
CA LYS A 40 -0.27 -5.12 -2.42
C LYS A 40 0.64 -5.95 -1.52
N THR A 41 1.43 -5.28 -0.69
CA THR A 41 2.39 -5.93 0.23
C THR A 41 1.73 -6.81 1.30
N PHE A 42 0.44 -6.59 1.59
CA PHE A 42 -0.32 -7.38 2.57
C PHE A 42 -1.63 -7.85 1.97
N THR A 43 -1.94 -9.13 2.17
CA THR A 43 -3.22 -9.71 1.78
C THR A 43 -4.33 -9.23 2.73
N LEU A 44 -5.59 -9.23 2.27
CA LEU A 44 -6.73 -8.84 3.13
C LEU A 44 -6.83 -9.60 4.47
N PRO A 45 -6.60 -10.93 4.55
CA PRO A 45 -6.62 -11.63 5.84
C PRO A 45 -5.51 -11.16 6.78
N GLU A 46 -4.28 -10.98 6.29
CA GLU A 46 -3.17 -10.45 7.09
C GLU A 46 -3.51 -9.08 7.69
N ARG A 47 -4.10 -8.18 6.88
CA ARG A 47 -4.51 -6.85 7.38
C ARG A 47 -5.50 -6.93 8.54
N ARG A 48 -6.43 -7.88 8.50
CA ARG A 48 -7.44 -8.06 9.55
C ARG A 48 -6.80 -8.57 10.84
N GLU A 49 -5.88 -9.52 10.75
CA GLU A 49 -5.18 -10.04 11.92
C GLU A 49 -4.23 -8.99 12.52
N ILE A 50 -3.46 -8.29 11.68
CA ILE A 50 -2.62 -7.17 12.14
C ILE A 50 -3.46 -6.12 12.87
N LYS A 51 -4.63 -5.78 12.33
CA LYS A 51 -5.56 -4.83 12.96
C LYS A 51 -6.09 -5.32 14.30
N LYS A 52 -6.41 -6.60 14.41
CA LYS A 52 -6.89 -7.22 15.64
C LYS A 52 -5.82 -7.18 16.72
N ILE A 53 -4.60 -7.61 16.39
CA ILE A 53 -3.44 -7.62 17.29
C ILE A 53 -3.05 -6.20 17.70
N ALA A 54 -3.05 -5.25 16.76
CA ALA A 54 -2.72 -3.85 17.06
C ALA A 54 -3.73 -3.16 17.99
N LYS A 55 -4.98 -3.64 18.06
CA LYS A 55 -6.02 -3.11 18.96
C LYS A 55 -6.06 -3.79 20.33
N SER A 56 -5.61 -5.03 20.43
CA SER A 56 -5.54 -5.77 21.69
C SER A 56 -4.41 -5.29 22.60
N LYS A 57 -4.51 -5.59 23.89
CA LYS A 57 -3.46 -5.25 24.85
C LYS A 57 -2.34 -6.29 24.80
N PRO A 58 -1.06 -5.91 24.88
CA PRO A 58 0.06 -6.87 24.92
C PRO A 58 -0.06 -7.93 26.02
N ILE A 59 -0.69 -7.60 27.17
CA ILE A 59 -0.94 -8.53 28.26
C ILE A 59 -1.88 -9.68 27.84
N GLU A 60 -2.84 -9.41 26.93
CA GLU A 60 -3.75 -10.43 26.39
C GLU A 60 -3.01 -11.46 25.52
N HIS A 61 -1.81 -11.11 25.05
CA HIS A 61 -0.92 -11.99 24.28
C HIS A 61 0.22 -12.57 25.12
N GLY A 62 0.15 -12.47 26.45
CA GLY A 62 1.17 -13.00 27.35
C GLY A 62 2.51 -12.26 27.32
N LEU A 63 2.56 -11.07 26.70
CA LEU A 63 3.77 -10.25 26.65
C LEU A 63 3.93 -9.43 27.93
N PRO A 64 5.13 -9.35 28.54
CA PRO A 64 5.38 -8.61 29.77
C PRO A 64 5.50 -7.09 29.54
N PHE A 65 4.76 -6.54 28.57
CA PHE A 65 4.81 -5.14 28.19
C PHE A 65 3.44 -4.48 28.38
N SER A 66 3.45 -3.21 28.80
CA SER A 66 2.23 -2.40 28.91
C SER A 66 1.80 -1.79 27.57
N THR A 67 2.72 -1.70 26.60
CA THR A 67 2.49 -1.11 25.28
C THR A 67 3.19 -1.89 24.17
N LEU A 68 2.50 -2.03 23.03
CA LEU A 68 3.06 -2.56 21.79
C LEU A 68 3.66 -1.39 21.01
N SER A 69 4.99 -1.23 21.07
CA SER A 69 5.69 -0.35 20.14
C SER A 69 5.68 -0.97 18.74
N LEU A 70 5.91 -0.16 17.72
CA LEU A 70 5.84 -0.59 16.32
C LEU A 70 6.84 -1.72 15.99
N ALA A 71 8.03 -1.68 16.60
CA ALA A 71 9.02 -2.76 16.47
C ALA A 71 8.55 -4.05 17.13
N LYS A 72 8.04 -3.99 18.37
CA LYS A 72 7.53 -5.17 19.07
C LYS A 72 6.33 -5.80 18.35
N LEU A 73 5.50 -4.97 17.74
CA LEU A 73 4.39 -5.45 16.92
C LEU A 73 4.91 -6.18 15.67
N ALA A 74 5.94 -5.66 15.00
CA ALA A 74 6.56 -6.34 13.87
C ALA A 74 7.17 -7.69 14.28
N ASP A 75 7.95 -7.71 15.36
CA ASP A 75 8.58 -8.93 15.89
C ASP A 75 7.51 -9.99 16.26
N PHE A 76 6.43 -9.56 16.91
CA PHE A 76 5.33 -10.45 17.30
C PHE A 76 4.57 -11.00 16.08
N LEU A 77 4.32 -10.19 15.06
CA LEU A 77 3.63 -10.64 13.84
C LEU A 77 4.42 -11.68 13.05
N VAL A 78 5.75 -11.55 13.04
CA VAL A 78 6.65 -12.54 12.42
C VAL A 78 6.72 -13.80 13.28
N ALA A 79 6.84 -13.66 14.61
CA ALA A 79 6.90 -14.81 15.53
C ALA A 79 5.62 -15.65 15.52
N GLU A 80 4.45 -15.02 15.40
CA GLU A 80 3.15 -15.69 15.31
C GLU A 80 2.88 -16.27 13.90
N GLY A 81 3.72 -15.95 12.91
CA GLY A 81 3.57 -16.42 11.53
C GLY A 81 2.43 -15.74 10.77
N VAL A 82 2.00 -14.55 11.21
CA VAL A 82 0.96 -13.76 10.52
C VAL A 82 1.50 -13.17 9.22
N VAL A 83 2.80 -12.86 9.16
CA VAL A 83 3.50 -12.36 7.96
C VAL A 83 4.92 -12.92 7.93
N ASP A 84 5.41 -13.33 6.75
CA ASP A 84 6.77 -13.87 6.57
C ASP A 84 7.87 -12.83 6.82
N ASP A 85 7.67 -11.59 6.36
CA ASP A 85 8.56 -10.46 6.61
C ASP A 85 7.78 -9.14 6.52
N ILE A 86 8.07 -8.21 7.43
CA ILE A 86 7.40 -6.91 7.47
C ILE A 86 8.36 -5.77 7.79
N SER A 87 8.52 -4.85 6.83
CA SER A 87 9.21 -3.60 7.10
C SER A 87 8.41 -2.73 8.08
N HIS A 88 9.09 -2.10 9.04
CA HIS A 88 8.49 -1.14 9.97
C HIS A 88 7.71 -0.02 9.25
N GLU A 89 8.20 0.46 8.11
CA GLU A 89 7.52 1.49 7.34
C GLU A 89 6.24 0.97 6.68
N GLY A 90 6.25 -0.26 6.17
CA GLY A 90 5.05 -0.92 5.65
C GLY A 90 3.97 -1.09 6.73
N LEU A 91 4.37 -1.51 7.94
CA LEU A 91 3.48 -1.62 9.09
C LEU A 91 2.93 -0.25 9.53
N ARG A 92 3.77 0.79 9.55
CA ARG A 92 3.35 2.16 9.90
C ARG A 92 2.32 2.72 8.92
N VAL A 93 2.56 2.54 7.62
CA VAL A 93 1.61 2.96 6.57
C VAL A 93 0.30 2.18 6.68
N LEU A 94 0.38 0.86 6.93
CA LEU A 94 -0.81 0.02 7.14
C LEU A 94 -1.66 0.52 8.32
N LEU A 95 -1.05 0.72 9.48
CA LEU A 95 -1.77 1.18 10.67
C LEU A 95 -2.39 2.56 10.48
N ARG A 96 -1.70 3.45 9.76
CA ARG A 96 -2.25 4.77 9.38
C ARG A 96 -3.46 4.65 8.45
N GLN A 97 -3.42 3.75 7.46
CA GLN A 97 -4.56 3.48 6.58
C GLN A 97 -5.76 2.92 7.35
N GLU A 98 -5.51 2.12 8.38
CA GLU A 98 -6.54 1.55 9.25
C GLU A 98 -7.02 2.52 10.35
N GLY A 99 -6.49 3.74 10.41
CA GLY A 99 -6.85 4.76 11.39
C GLY A 99 -6.31 4.50 12.81
N ILE A 100 -5.36 3.56 12.97
CA ILE A 100 -4.73 3.25 14.25
C ILE A 100 -3.56 4.22 14.44
N SER A 101 -3.70 5.19 15.34
CA SER A 101 -2.60 6.07 15.74
C SER A 101 -2.08 5.68 17.12
N PHE A 102 -0.77 5.46 17.23
CA PHE A 102 -0.08 5.40 18.51
C PHE A 102 0.16 6.83 19.01
N GLN A 103 -0.90 7.60 19.27
CA GLN A 103 -0.70 8.90 19.89
C GLN A 103 -0.23 8.68 21.33
N ARG A 104 1.04 9.03 21.56
CA ARG A 104 1.61 9.22 22.88
C ARG A 104 0.75 10.23 23.62
N ILE A 105 0.07 9.78 24.68
CA ILE A 105 -0.63 10.67 25.61
C ILE A 105 0.40 11.73 26.03
N ARG A 106 0.18 12.99 25.66
CA ARG A 106 0.97 14.09 26.22
C ARG A 106 0.56 14.20 27.68
N PRO A 107 1.47 14.10 28.66
CA PRO A 107 1.13 14.48 30.02
C PRO A 107 0.68 15.93 29.98
N CYS A 108 -0.49 16.20 30.53
CA CYS A 108 -0.94 17.55 30.81
C CYS A 108 0.15 18.21 31.68
N PRO A 109 0.77 19.33 31.28
CA PRO A 109 1.66 20.04 32.18
C PRO A 109 0.80 20.58 33.33
N MET A 110 0.91 19.95 34.50
CA MET A 110 0.52 20.59 35.76
C MET A 110 1.61 21.60 36.10
N TRP A 111 1.41 22.83 35.64
CA TRP A 111 1.89 24.04 36.31
C TRP A 111 0.98 25.20 35.94
#